data_AF-A0A432EQG3-F1
#
_entry.id   AF-A0A432EQG3-F1
#
_cell.length_a   1.000
_cell.length_b   1.000
_cell.length_c   1.000
_cell.angle_alpha   90.00
_cell.angle_beta   90.00
_cell.angle_gamma   90.00
#
_symmetry.space_group_name_H-M   'P 1'
#
loop_
_entity.id
_entity.type
_entity.pdbx_description
1 polymer ?
#
loop_
_entity_poly.entity_id
_entity_poly.type
_entity_poly.pdbx_seq_one_letter_code
_entity_poly.pdbx_strand_id
1 'polypeptide(L)'
;MTDFDVCVIGSGAGGGPIAYELSKAGYSVVVLEKGPWLTEKDFYKDEIACCRRPGYSSDLREEPQVLETKEEKGEWWARSTYQSGWSFWNGNCVGGSSNFMSGYFHRLKPMDFHLLSEFGPI
;
A
#
# COMPACT_ATOMS: atom_id res chain seq x y z
N MET A 1 -0.21 -17.26 26.01
CA MET A 1 0.38 -16.58 24.85
C MET A 1 0.06 -17.45 23.65
N THR A 2 -0.47 -16.88 22.57
CA THR A 2 -0.64 -17.59 21.30
C THR A 2 0.58 -17.30 20.45
N ASP A 3 1.38 -18.31 20.22
CA ASP A 3 2.56 -18.23 19.35
C ASP A 3 2.13 -18.54 17.90
N PHE A 4 2.81 -17.91 16.94
CA PHE A 4 2.59 -18.11 15.51
C PHE A 4 3.94 -18.36 14.83
N ASP A 5 3.93 -19.19 13.78
CA ASP A 5 5.13 -19.46 12.98
C ASP A 5 5.53 -18.25 12.13
N VAL A 6 4.53 -17.49 11.65
CA VAL A 6 4.75 -16.34 10.76
C VAL A 6 3.84 -15.18 11.11
N CYS A 7 4.40 -13.97 11.16
CA CYS A 7 3.68 -12.72 11.26
C CYS A 7 3.81 -11.92 9.96
N VAL A 8 2.70 -11.70 9.26
CA VAL A 8 2.63 -10.88 8.05
C VAL A 8 2.13 -9.49 8.44
N ILE A 9 2.91 -8.45 8.15
CA ILE A 9 2.53 -7.05 8.40
C ILE A 9 1.93 -6.48 7.11
N GLY A 10 0.63 -6.20 7.14
CA GLY A 10 -0.15 -5.72 6.01
C GLY A 10 -0.81 -6.85 5.23
N SER A 11 -2.11 -6.73 5.02
CA SER A 11 -2.96 -7.71 4.31
C SER A 11 -3.14 -7.37 2.82
N GLY A 12 -2.40 -6.39 2.32
CA GLY A 12 -2.50 -5.91 0.95
C GLY A 12 -2.05 -6.91 -0.13
N ALA A 13 -1.96 -6.45 -1.38
CA ALA A 13 -1.67 -7.28 -2.55
C ALA A 13 -0.40 -8.17 -2.43
N GLY A 14 0.61 -7.74 -1.66
CA GLY A 14 1.80 -8.56 -1.38
C GLY A 14 1.62 -9.53 -0.20
N GLY A 15 1.01 -9.09 0.90
CA GLY A 15 0.90 -9.86 2.13
C GLY A 15 -0.18 -10.95 2.09
N GLY A 16 -1.33 -10.65 1.49
CA GLY A 16 -2.47 -11.58 1.39
C GLY A 16 -2.12 -12.92 0.73
N PRO A 17 -1.51 -12.93 -0.48
CA PRO A 17 -1.11 -14.18 -1.14
C PRO A 17 -0.10 -15.00 -0.35
N ILE A 18 0.88 -14.34 0.30
CA ILE A 18 1.89 -15.02 1.13
C ILE A 18 1.22 -15.67 2.35
N ALA A 19 0.35 -14.93 3.05
CA ALA A 19 -0.39 -15.48 4.18
C ALA A 19 -1.23 -16.70 3.77
N TYR A 20 -1.90 -16.63 2.62
CA TYR A 20 -2.69 -17.72 2.06
C TYR A 20 -1.86 -18.99 1.78
N GLU A 21 -0.74 -18.85 1.07
CA GLU A 21 0.10 -20.01 0.72
C GLU A 21 0.76 -20.64 1.94
N LEU A 22 1.24 -19.84 2.89
CA LEU A 22 1.83 -20.34 4.13
C LEU A 22 0.80 -21.04 5.02
N SER A 23 -0.42 -20.48 5.13
CA SER A 23 -1.50 -21.11 5.88
C SER A 23 -1.89 -22.46 5.26
N LYS A 24 -1.94 -22.54 3.92
CA LYS A 24 -2.18 -23.79 3.20
C LYS A 24 -1.08 -24.83 3.38
N ALA A 25 0.15 -24.39 3.55
CA ALA A 25 1.28 -25.27 3.88
C ALA A 25 1.25 -25.78 5.33
N GLY A 26 0.29 -25.33 6.15
CA GLY A 26 0.08 -25.80 7.53
C GLY A 26 0.75 -24.95 8.61
N TYR A 27 1.33 -23.80 8.25
CA TYR A 27 1.88 -22.87 9.22
C TYR A 27 0.78 -22.10 9.95
N SER A 28 1.01 -21.81 11.22
CA SER A 28 0.21 -20.84 11.99
C SER A 28 0.63 -19.43 11.60
N VAL A 29 -0.27 -18.70 10.94
CA VAL A 29 0.02 -17.35 10.41
C VAL A 29 -0.87 -16.32 11.09
N VAL A 30 -0.27 -15.25 11.59
CA VAL A 30 -0.98 -14.03 12.02
C VAL A 30 -0.76 -12.93 10.99
N VAL A 31 -1.82 -12.19 10.67
CA VAL A 31 -1.76 -11.03 9.79
C VAL A 31 -2.14 -9.80 10.60
N LEU A 32 -1.26 -8.80 10.62
CA LEU A 32 -1.52 -7.51 11.26
C LEU A 32 -1.84 -6.47 10.19
N GLU A 33 -3.09 -6.06 10.12
CA GLU A 33 -3.56 -4.98 9.26
C GLU A 33 -3.93 -3.77 10.12
N LYS A 34 -3.48 -2.58 9.70
CA LYS A 34 -3.77 -1.34 10.41
C LYS A 34 -5.20 -0.88 10.17
N GLY A 35 -5.68 -1.06 8.95
CA GLY A 35 -7.00 -0.60 8.53
C GLY A 35 -8.13 -1.55 8.94
N PRO A 36 -9.39 -1.06 8.92
CA PRO A 36 -10.55 -1.88 9.24
C PRO A 36 -10.82 -2.96 8.19
N TRP A 37 -11.55 -4.00 8.61
CA TRP A 37 -12.20 -4.93 7.68
C TRP A 37 -13.47 -4.26 7.13
N LEU A 38 -13.40 -3.79 5.89
CA LEU A 38 -14.53 -3.16 5.20
C LEU A 38 -15.25 -4.19 4.34
N THR A 39 -16.57 -4.07 4.29
CA THR A 39 -17.47 -4.90 3.47
C THR A 39 -18.12 -4.08 2.37
N GLU A 40 -18.88 -4.71 1.49
CA GLU A 40 -19.59 -4.06 0.39
C GLU A 40 -20.51 -2.92 0.85
N LYS A 41 -21.00 -2.98 2.09
CA LYS A 41 -21.89 -1.95 2.67
C LYS A 41 -21.14 -0.67 3.07
N ASP A 42 -19.83 -0.75 3.22
CA ASP A 42 -18.97 0.36 3.64
C ASP A 42 -18.42 1.12 2.42
N PHE A 43 -18.59 0.58 1.21
CA PHE A 43 -18.21 1.21 -0.05
C PHE A 43 -19.37 1.99 -0.66
N TYR A 44 -19.17 3.29 -0.86
CA TYR A 44 -20.16 4.18 -1.45
C TYR A 44 -19.68 4.73 -2.80
N LYS A 45 -20.63 5.00 -3.71
CA LYS A 45 -20.36 5.70 -4.97
C LYS A 45 -20.36 7.22 -4.77
N ASP A 46 -19.65 7.70 -3.76
CA ASP A 46 -19.48 9.12 -3.47
C ASP A 46 -18.03 9.52 -3.77
N GLU A 47 -17.81 10.16 -4.91
CA GLU A 47 -16.49 10.61 -5.35
C GLU A 47 -15.86 11.61 -4.37
N ILE A 48 -16.68 12.46 -3.71
CA ILE A 48 -16.14 13.42 -2.74
C ILE A 48 -15.61 12.68 -1.53
N ALA A 49 -16.35 11.67 -1.04
CA ALA A 49 -15.91 10.85 0.09
C ALA A 49 -14.67 10.00 -0.25
N CYS A 50 -14.59 9.46 -1.47
CA CYS A 50 -13.53 8.54 -1.87
C CYS A 50 -12.26 9.22 -2.40
N CYS A 51 -12.39 10.31 -3.17
CA CYS A 51 -11.28 10.93 -3.90
C CYS A 51 -10.81 12.24 -3.26
N ARG A 52 -11.70 12.96 -2.57
CA ARG A 52 -11.37 14.26 -1.95
C ARG A 52 -11.28 14.25 -0.43
N ARG A 53 -11.85 13.23 0.21
CA ARG A 53 -11.80 13.01 1.65
C ARG A 53 -11.05 11.72 1.94
N PRO A 54 -10.40 11.59 3.11
CA PRO A 54 -9.68 10.38 3.47
C PRO A 54 -10.63 9.30 4.01
N GLY A 55 -11.65 8.92 3.23
CA GLY A 55 -12.65 7.93 3.68
C GLY A 55 -12.05 6.55 3.94
N TYR A 56 -10.98 6.20 3.22
CA TYR A 56 -10.32 4.90 3.29
C TYR A 56 -8.79 4.99 3.36
N SER A 57 -8.25 6.15 3.73
CA SER A 57 -6.82 6.41 3.88
C SER A 57 -6.49 6.88 5.28
N SER A 58 -5.21 6.83 5.66
CA SER A 58 -4.75 7.31 6.96
C SER A 58 -5.01 8.81 7.14
N ASP A 59 -5.27 9.22 8.39
CA ASP A 59 -5.31 10.63 8.74
C ASP A 59 -3.89 11.18 8.82
N LEU A 60 -3.56 12.14 7.96
CA LEU A 60 -2.22 12.74 7.91
C LEU A 60 -1.85 13.49 9.20
N ARG A 61 -2.83 13.89 10.03
CA ARG A 61 -2.57 14.51 11.34
C ARG A 61 -1.90 13.54 12.31
N GLU A 62 -2.33 12.29 12.27
CA GLU A 62 -1.88 11.23 13.18
C GLU A 62 -0.69 10.46 12.57
N GLU A 63 -0.69 10.31 11.24
CA GLU A 63 0.28 9.51 10.50
C GLU A 63 0.99 10.31 9.37
N PRO A 64 1.67 11.42 9.69
CA PRO A 64 2.39 12.19 8.70
C PRO A 64 3.65 11.45 8.22
N GLN A 65 3.95 11.59 6.93
CA GLN A 65 5.24 11.24 6.33
C GLN A 65 6.01 12.52 6.04
N VAL A 66 7.33 12.44 5.96
CA VAL A 66 8.19 13.57 5.53
C VAL A 66 8.65 13.29 4.11
N LEU A 67 8.40 14.24 3.21
CA LEU A 67 8.85 14.19 1.83
C LEU A 67 10.05 15.08 1.65
N GLU A 68 11.12 14.49 1.14
CA GLU A 68 12.33 15.21 0.77
C GLU A 68 12.38 15.36 -0.75
N THR A 69 12.46 16.59 -1.22
CA THR A 69 12.54 16.90 -2.65
C THR A 69 13.78 17.74 -2.91
N LYS A 70 14.48 17.40 -4.00
CA LYS A 70 15.64 18.13 -4.46
C LYS A 70 15.20 19.16 -5.50
N GLU A 71 15.53 20.42 -5.28
CA GLU A 71 15.34 21.48 -6.27
C GLU A 71 16.36 21.39 -7.41
N GLU A 72 16.07 22.06 -8.52
CA GLU A 72 16.97 22.13 -9.69
C GLU A 72 18.36 22.69 -9.33
N LYS A 73 18.43 23.59 -8.34
CA LYS A 73 19.68 24.18 -7.85
C LYS A 73 20.49 23.24 -6.94
N GLY A 74 19.96 22.06 -6.62
CA GLY A 74 20.63 21.03 -5.83
C GLY A 74 20.32 21.04 -4.33
N GLU A 75 19.61 22.05 -3.85
CA GLU A 75 19.15 22.17 -2.46
C GLU A 75 18.04 21.16 -2.18
N TRP A 76 18.07 20.57 -0.97
CA TRP A 76 17.02 19.67 -0.48
C TRP A 76 16.11 20.41 0.49
N TRP A 77 14.81 20.19 0.38
CA TRP A 77 13.87 20.61 1.41
C TRP A 77 12.97 19.45 1.81
N ALA A 78 12.54 19.49 3.07
CA ALA A 78 11.68 18.49 3.68
C ALA A 78 10.36 19.14 4.10
N ARG A 79 9.23 18.47 3.85
CA ARG A 79 7.93 18.90 4.35
C ARG A 79 7.05 17.72 4.69
N SER A 80 6.29 17.87 5.76
CA SER A 80 5.31 16.89 6.17
C SER A 80 4.16 16.78 5.15
N THR A 81 3.66 15.57 4.93
CA THR A 81 2.43 15.30 4.17
C THR A 81 1.23 16.03 4.77
N TYR A 82 1.17 16.17 6.10
CA TYR A 82 0.13 16.96 6.75
C TYR A 82 0.14 18.43 6.32
N GLN A 83 1.33 19.03 6.28
CA GLN A 83 1.49 20.46 5.94
C GLN A 83 1.36 20.74 4.44
N SER A 84 1.73 19.78 3.60
CA SER A 84 1.62 19.91 2.13
C SER A 84 0.26 19.50 1.60
N GLY A 85 -0.50 18.70 2.37
CA GLY A 85 -1.74 18.05 1.92
C GLY A 85 -1.50 16.89 0.95
N TRP A 86 -0.26 16.57 0.63
CA TRP A 86 0.07 15.46 -0.25
C TRP A 86 -0.09 14.13 0.49
N SER A 87 -0.74 13.14 -0.11
CA SER A 87 -0.92 11.82 0.48
C SER A 87 -0.51 10.74 -0.53
N PHE A 88 0.28 9.77 -0.06
CA PHE A 88 0.62 8.55 -0.81
C PHE A 88 -0.21 7.34 -0.33
N TRP A 89 -1.10 7.55 0.63
CA TRP A 89 -1.93 6.49 1.18
C TRP A 89 -3.06 6.15 0.22
N ASN A 90 -3.00 4.95 -0.34
CA ASN A 90 -4.09 4.36 -1.10
C ASN A 90 -4.54 3.08 -0.38
N GLY A 91 -5.65 3.16 0.34
CA GLY A 91 -6.31 1.99 0.94
C GLY A 91 -5.69 1.47 2.23
N ASN A 92 -6.02 2.12 3.34
CA ASN A 92 -5.78 1.62 4.70
C ASN A 92 -7.00 0.79 5.16
N CYS A 93 -7.09 -0.46 4.68
CA CYS A 93 -8.12 -1.43 5.05
C CYS A 93 -7.62 -2.85 4.73
N VAL A 94 -8.37 -3.87 5.15
CA VAL A 94 -8.02 -5.26 4.79
C VAL A 94 -8.08 -5.46 3.28
N GLY A 95 -7.01 -6.03 2.71
CA GLY A 95 -6.77 -6.09 1.25
C GLY A 95 -6.03 -4.87 0.69
N GLY A 96 -5.89 -3.80 1.47
CA GLY A 96 -5.10 -2.62 1.11
C GLY A 96 -5.57 -1.94 -0.18
N SER A 97 -4.61 -1.47 -0.97
CA SER A 97 -4.86 -0.72 -2.21
C SER A 97 -5.56 -1.53 -3.30
N SER A 98 -5.59 -2.87 -3.24
CA SER A 98 -6.29 -3.67 -4.26
C SER A 98 -7.82 -3.51 -4.22
N ASN A 99 -8.38 -3.00 -3.12
CA ASN A 99 -9.79 -2.60 -3.08
C ASN A 99 -10.09 -1.36 -3.95
N PHE A 100 -9.06 -0.55 -4.27
CA PHE A 100 -9.19 0.75 -4.95
C PHE A 100 -8.49 0.79 -6.30
N MET A 101 -7.83 -0.30 -6.71
CA MET A 101 -7.23 -0.36 -8.03
C MET A 101 -8.32 -0.34 -9.11
N SER A 102 -8.04 0.29 -10.24
CA SER A 102 -8.99 0.41 -11.35
C SER A 102 -9.25 -0.90 -12.12
N GLY A 103 -8.88 -2.06 -11.56
CA GLY A 103 -9.13 -3.38 -12.14
C GLY A 103 -8.28 -3.72 -13.37
N TYR A 104 -7.22 -2.97 -13.67
CA TYR A 104 -6.30 -3.28 -14.76
C TYR A 104 -5.21 -4.26 -14.29
N PHE A 105 -5.14 -5.43 -14.93
CA PHE A 105 -4.17 -6.48 -14.62
C PHE A 105 -3.21 -6.71 -15.77
N HIS A 106 -2.40 -5.70 -16.06
CA HIS A 106 -1.31 -5.84 -17.04
C HIS A 106 -0.17 -6.65 -16.44
N ARG A 107 0.51 -7.44 -17.27
CA ARG A 107 1.73 -8.13 -16.90
C ARG A 107 2.92 -7.41 -17.50
N LEU A 108 4.04 -7.46 -16.77
CA LEU A 108 5.34 -7.06 -17.29
C LEU A 108 5.68 -7.88 -18.53
N LYS A 109 6.38 -7.24 -19.48
CA LYS A 109 6.96 -7.93 -20.64
C LYS A 109 8.18 -8.74 -20.17
N PRO A 110 8.55 -9.81 -20.88
CA PRO A 110 9.74 -10.59 -20.53
C PRO A 110 11.01 -9.74 -20.36
N MET A 111 11.20 -8.73 -21.21
CA MET A 111 12.34 -7.81 -21.14
C MET A 111 12.42 -6.99 -19.84
N ASP A 112 11.29 -6.71 -19.19
CA ASP A 112 11.25 -5.98 -17.92
C ASP A 112 11.89 -6.79 -16.76
N PHE A 113 12.06 -8.10 -16.93
CA PHE A 113 12.77 -8.98 -15.99
C PHE A 113 14.27 -9.11 -16.30
N HIS A 114 14.75 -8.52 -17.39
CA HIS A 114 16.12 -8.65 -17.91
C HIS A 114 16.82 -7.29 -18.09
N LEU A 115 16.38 -6.26 -17.34
CA LEU A 115 16.84 -4.88 -17.51
C LEU A 115 18.36 -4.73 -17.53
N LEU A 116 19.07 -5.35 -16.59
CA LEU A 116 20.54 -5.25 -16.51
C LEU A 116 21.23 -5.90 -17.71
N SER A 117 20.79 -7.09 -18.14
CA SER A 117 21.38 -7.80 -19.27
C SER A 117 21.04 -7.18 -20.63
N GLU A 118 19.90 -6.51 -20.73
CA GLU A 118 19.42 -5.88 -21.97
C GLU A 118 19.95 -4.45 -22.14
N PHE A 119 20.02 -3.66 -21.06
CA PHE A 119 20.32 -2.23 -21.12
C PHE A 119 21.65 -1.81 -20.45
N GLY A 120 22.29 -2.71 -19.70
CA GLY A 120 23.53 -2.41 -18.97
C GLY A 120 23.32 -1.67 -17.65
N PRO A 121 24.41 -1.26 -16.96
CA PRO A 121 24.36 -0.57 -15.67
C PRO A 121 23.87 0.89 -15.80
N ILE A 122 23.26 1.39 -14.71
CA ILE A 122 22.77 2.79 -14.56
C ILE A 122 23.93 3.70 -14.13
#